data_AF-A0A4Z0L296-F1
#
_entry.id   AF-A0A4Z0L296-F1
#
_cell.length_a   1.000
_cell.length_b   1.000
_cell.length_c   1.000
_cell.angle_alpha   90.00
_cell.angle_beta   90.00
_cell.angle_gamma   90.00
#
_symmetry.space_group_name_H-M   'P 1'
#
loop_
_entity.id
_entity.type
_entity.pdbx_description
1 polymer ?
#
loop_
_entity_poly.entity_id
_entity_poly.type
_entity_poly.pdbx_seq_one_letter_code
_entity_poly.pdbx_strand_id
1 'polypeptide(L)'
;MANFLNRRPLFAWVLAIILMMAGALAIMQLPVAQYPTIAPPAVSISATYPGADAQTVQDTVTQVIEQNMNGIDNLMYMSSTSDSAGSVTITLTFQSGTDPDIAQVQVQNKLQLATPLLPQEVQQQGISVEKSSSSFLMVAGFVSDNPNTTQDDISDYVASNIKDSISRLNGVGDVQLFGAQYAMRIWLDANLLNKYQLTPVDVINPLQVQNDQNAAGHLGGTRALPGPPQNA
;
A
#
# COMPACT_ATOMS: atom_id res chain seq x y z
N MET A 1 58.37 11.49 4.60
CA MET A 1 57.19 11.97 5.37
C MET A 1 57.48 12.15 6.85
N ALA A 2 57.88 11.11 7.59
CA ALA A 2 58.11 11.17 9.05
C ALA A 2 59.16 12.22 9.48
N ASN A 3 60.30 12.30 8.79
CA ASN A 3 61.36 13.29 9.09
C ASN A 3 60.95 14.76 8.86
N PHE A 4 59.94 15.02 8.01
CA PHE A 4 59.41 16.36 7.73
C PHE A 4 58.44 16.82 8.83
N LEU A 5 57.57 15.93 9.29
CA LEU A 5 56.64 16.18 10.40
C LEU A 5 57.38 16.37 11.73
N ASN A 6 58.48 15.65 11.95
CA ASN A 6 59.31 15.79 13.15
C ASN A 6 60.04 17.15 13.24
N ARG A 7 60.38 17.76 12.09
CA ARG A 7 60.99 19.10 12.02
C ARG A 7 59.98 20.25 12.07
N ARG A 8 58.67 19.98 11.95
CA ARG A 8 57.58 20.98 11.99
C ARG A 8 56.39 20.48 12.84
N PRO A 9 56.52 20.44 14.17
CA PRO A 9 55.48 19.90 15.06
C PRO A 9 54.15 20.65 14.97
N LEU A 10 54.15 21.97 14.71
CA LEU A 10 52.93 22.75 14.52
C LEU A 10 52.12 22.28 13.30
N PHE A 11 52.77 21.87 12.21
CA PHE A 11 52.09 21.38 11.00
C PHE A 11 51.41 20.03 11.24
N ALA A 12 52.03 19.16 12.04
CA ALA A 12 51.44 17.88 12.44
C ALA A 12 50.15 18.10 13.28
N TRP A 13 50.16 19.06 14.20
CA TRP A 13 48.97 19.42 14.98
C TRP A 13 47.84 20.00 14.13
N VAL A 14 48.15 20.86 13.15
CA VAL A 14 47.14 21.41 12.24
C VAL A 14 46.47 20.29 11.44
N LEU A 15 47.24 19.34 10.91
CA LEU A 15 46.68 18.18 10.22
C LEU A 15 45.81 17.31 11.13
N ALA A 16 46.25 17.06 12.37
CA ALA A 16 45.47 16.32 13.36
C ALA A 16 44.15 17.03 13.69
N ILE A 17 44.16 18.36 13.86
CA ILE A 17 42.97 19.15 14.14
C ILE A 17 42.00 19.12 12.94
N ILE A 18 42.50 19.28 11.72
CA ILE A 18 41.67 19.17 10.50
C ILE A 18 41.02 17.79 10.42
N LEU A 19 41.78 16.72 10.72
CA LEU A 19 41.28 15.36 10.67
C LEU A 19 40.24 15.08 11.78
N MET A 20 40.46 15.60 12.98
CA MET A 20 39.48 15.54 14.08
C MET A 20 38.21 16.33 13.76
N MET A 21 38.33 17.52 13.16
CA MET A 21 37.16 18.30 12.73
C MET A 21 36.38 17.58 11.63
N ALA A 22 37.07 17.00 10.64
CA ALA A 22 36.42 16.19 9.61
C ALA A 22 35.71 14.96 10.20
N GLY A 23 36.36 14.28 11.15
CA GLY A 23 35.75 13.15 11.87
C GLY A 23 34.54 13.56 12.69
N ALA A 24 34.60 14.69 13.41
CA ALA A 24 33.47 15.21 14.19
C ALA A 24 32.27 15.56 13.28
N LEU A 25 32.52 16.22 12.14
CA LEU A 25 31.48 16.51 11.16
C LEU A 25 30.88 15.23 10.55
N ALA A 26 31.71 14.23 10.26
CA ALA A 26 31.25 12.95 9.75
C ALA A 26 30.36 12.21 10.75
N ILE A 27 30.74 12.19 12.04
CA ILE A 27 29.92 11.57 13.11
C ILE A 27 28.54 12.24 13.22
N MET A 28 28.45 13.55 12.99
CA MET A 28 27.16 14.27 13.05
C MET A 28 26.26 14.03 11.83
N GLN A 29 26.82 13.63 10.68
CA GLN A 29 26.06 13.44 9.43
C GLN A 29 25.81 11.96 9.08
N LEU A 30 26.60 11.04 9.61
CA LEU A 30 26.48 9.62 9.28
C LEU A 30 25.18 9.03 9.83
N PRO A 31 24.40 8.31 9.00
CA PRO A 31 23.24 7.56 9.45
C PRO A 31 23.64 6.50 10.48
N VAL A 32 22.83 6.36 11.53
CA VAL A 32 23.01 5.33 12.56
C VAL A 32 22.01 4.21 12.30
N ALA A 33 22.50 2.98 12.18
CA ALA A 33 21.68 1.78 12.02
C ALA A 33 22.26 0.64 12.88
N GLN A 34 21.40 -0.30 13.31
CA GLN A 34 21.84 -1.45 14.12
C GLN A 34 22.70 -2.42 13.30
N TYR A 35 22.30 -2.65 12.04
CA TYR A 35 23.00 -3.49 11.07
C TYR A 35 22.90 -2.85 9.68
N PRO A 36 23.85 -3.11 8.77
CA PRO A 36 23.64 -2.82 7.36
C PRO A 36 22.45 -3.64 6.82
N THR A 37 21.78 -3.14 5.80
CA THR A 37 20.69 -3.84 5.13
C THR A 37 21.22 -5.08 4.41
N ILE A 38 21.05 -6.26 5.04
CA ILE A 38 21.43 -7.57 4.48
C ILE A 38 20.22 -8.38 4.00
N ALA A 39 19.01 -7.93 4.32
CA ALA A 39 17.78 -8.61 3.94
C ALA A 39 17.55 -8.45 2.42
N PRO A 40 17.22 -9.52 1.69
CA PRO A 40 16.82 -9.41 0.30
C PRO A 40 15.56 -8.54 0.18
N PRO A 41 15.47 -7.65 -0.82
CA PRO A 41 14.29 -6.83 -1.01
C PRO A 41 13.11 -7.70 -1.44
N ALA A 42 11.91 -7.35 -0.97
CA ALA A 42 10.67 -8.04 -1.31
C ALA A 42 9.58 -7.03 -1.69
N VAL A 43 8.69 -7.46 -2.59
CA VAL A 43 7.50 -6.71 -2.98
C VAL A 43 6.29 -7.58 -2.69
N SER A 44 5.33 -7.04 -1.94
CA SER A 44 4.07 -7.70 -1.63
C SER A 44 2.93 -7.11 -2.47
N ILE A 45 2.12 -7.99 -3.04
CA ILE A 45 0.86 -7.67 -3.67
C ILE A 45 -0.24 -8.15 -2.72
N SER A 46 -1.14 -7.25 -2.33
CA SER A 46 -2.28 -7.60 -1.47
C SER A 46 -3.59 -7.24 -2.14
N ALA A 47 -4.53 -8.19 -2.13
CA ALA A 47 -5.87 -8.06 -2.67
C ALA A 47 -6.88 -8.72 -1.73
N THR A 48 -8.16 -8.35 -1.85
CA THR A 48 -9.24 -8.96 -1.06
C THR A 48 -10.44 -9.22 -1.95
N TYR A 49 -10.99 -10.44 -1.85
CA TYR A 49 -12.23 -10.87 -2.49
C TYR A 49 -13.28 -11.19 -1.42
N PRO A 50 -14.10 -10.21 -1.03
CA PRO A 50 -15.07 -10.38 0.05
C PRO A 50 -16.07 -11.51 -0.24
N GLY A 51 -16.20 -12.45 0.71
CA GLY A 51 -17.17 -13.54 0.64
C GLY A 51 -16.74 -14.76 -0.18
N ALA A 52 -15.54 -14.77 -0.76
CA ALA A 52 -14.98 -15.93 -1.43
C ALA A 52 -14.22 -16.84 -0.45
N ASP A 53 -14.29 -18.16 -0.66
CA ASP A 53 -13.50 -19.14 0.07
C ASP A 53 -12.07 -19.23 -0.49
N ALA A 54 -11.15 -19.80 0.29
CA ALA A 54 -9.72 -19.86 -0.05
C ALA A 54 -9.44 -20.50 -1.42
N GLN A 55 -10.21 -21.53 -1.82
CA GLN A 55 -10.02 -22.20 -3.11
C GLN A 55 -10.44 -21.28 -4.26
N THR A 56 -11.62 -20.65 -4.15
CA THR A 56 -12.09 -19.67 -5.14
C THR A 56 -11.11 -18.52 -5.29
N VAL A 57 -10.59 -17.98 -4.18
CA VAL A 57 -9.60 -16.90 -4.17
C VAL A 57 -8.28 -17.34 -4.83
N GLN A 58 -7.84 -18.56 -4.56
CA GLN A 58 -6.62 -19.11 -5.16
C GLN A 58 -6.75 -19.21 -6.68
N ASP A 59 -7.85 -19.78 -7.16
CA ASP A 59 -8.06 -20.07 -8.59
C ASP A 59 -8.38 -18.82 -9.42
N THR A 60 -9.12 -17.86 -8.85
CA THR A 60 -9.61 -16.68 -9.59
C THR A 60 -8.73 -15.44 -9.46
N VAL A 61 -7.95 -15.33 -8.38
CA VAL A 61 -7.10 -14.15 -8.12
C VAL A 61 -5.64 -14.54 -8.06
N THR A 62 -5.28 -15.43 -7.15
CA THR A 62 -3.87 -15.71 -6.83
C THR A 62 -3.14 -16.29 -8.04
N GLN A 63 -3.66 -17.36 -8.65
CA GLN A 63 -3.05 -17.98 -9.83
C GLN A 63 -2.98 -17.03 -11.03
N VAL A 64 -4.01 -16.20 -11.24
CA VAL A 64 -4.04 -15.24 -12.35
C VAL A 64 -2.92 -14.22 -12.20
N ILE A 65 -2.69 -13.70 -10.99
CA ILE A 65 -1.58 -12.80 -10.71
C ILE A 65 -0.25 -13.52 -10.88
N GLU A 66 -0.07 -14.70 -10.27
CA GLU A 66 1.17 -15.48 -10.31
C GLU A 66 1.60 -15.84 -11.74
N GLN A 67 0.68 -16.27 -12.60
CA GLN A 67 0.98 -16.63 -13.99
C GLN A 67 1.53 -15.44 -14.80
N ASN A 68 1.13 -14.22 -14.43
CA ASN A 68 1.61 -12.99 -15.05
C ASN A 68 2.91 -12.46 -14.43
N MET A 69 3.34 -12.98 -13.27
CA MET A 69 4.60 -12.60 -12.59
C MET A 69 5.84 -13.28 -13.17
N ASN A 70 5.92 -13.41 -14.49
CA ASN A 70 7.05 -13.99 -15.20
C ASN A 70 7.96 -12.91 -15.81
N GLY A 71 9.24 -13.25 -16.01
CA GLY A 71 10.22 -12.35 -16.64
C GLY A 71 10.47 -11.06 -15.86
N ILE A 72 10.41 -11.15 -14.53
CA ILE A 72 10.82 -10.08 -13.60
C ILE A 72 12.31 -10.28 -13.31
N ASP A 73 13.09 -9.21 -13.39
CA ASP A 73 14.54 -9.28 -13.19
C ASP A 73 14.88 -9.57 -11.74
N ASN A 74 15.94 -10.35 -11.52
CA ASN A 74 16.48 -10.67 -10.20
C ASN A 74 15.49 -11.31 -9.21
N LEU A 75 14.38 -11.88 -9.70
CA LEU A 75 13.44 -12.63 -8.87
C LEU A 75 14.12 -13.91 -8.34
N MET A 76 14.14 -14.09 -7.01
CA MET A 76 14.62 -15.33 -6.38
C MET A 76 13.53 -16.37 -6.30
N TYR A 77 12.41 -15.99 -5.68
CA TYR A 77 11.26 -16.84 -5.47
C TYR A 77 10.01 -16.00 -5.24
N MET A 78 8.87 -16.64 -5.44
CA MET A 78 7.55 -16.08 -5.17
C MET A 78 6.82 -17.04 -4.24
N SER A 79 6.13 -16.48 -3.25
CA SER A 79 5.25 -17.22 -2.35
C SER A 79 3.92 -16.51 -2.26
N SER A 80 2.83 -17.26 -2.20
CA SER A 80 1.49 -16.71 -2.05
C SER A 80 0.76 -17.36 -0.89
N THR A 81 -0.22 -16.64 -0.36
CA THR A 81 -1.13 -17.15 0.65
C THR A 81 -2.52 -16.62 0.33
N SER A 82 -3.48 -17.53 0.27
CA SER A 82 -4.90 -17.25 0.13
C SER A 82 -5.60 -17.77 1.37
N ASP A 83 -6.41 -16.94 2.01
CA ASP A 83 -7.13 -17.33 3.22
C ASP A 83 -8.65 -17.45 2.98
N SER A 84 -9.34 -18.05 3.95
CA SER A 84 -10.80 -18.21 3.92
C SER A 84 -11.56 -16.91 4.25
N ALA A 85 -10.85 -15.83 4.59
CA ALA A 85 -11.45 -14.51 4.77
C ALA A 85 -11.52 -13.73 3.45
N GLY A 86 -10.97 -14.28 2.36
CA GLY A 86 -10.96 -13.65 1.05
C GLY A 86 -9.68 -12.86 0.77
N SER A 87 -8.72 -12.83 1.68
CA SER A 87 -7.48 -12.06 1.52
C SER A 87 -6.41 -12.86 0.77
N VAL A 88 -5.66 -12.14 -0.06
CA VAL A 88 -4.54 -12.66 -0.84
C VAL A 88 -3.32 -11.84 -0.52
N THR A 89 -2.20 -12.52 -0.28
CA THR A 89 -0.88 -11.91 -0.22
C THR A 89 0.07 -12.70 -1.10
N ILE A 90 0.71 -12.03 -2.06
CA ILE A 90 1.75 -12.60 -2.92
C ILE A 90 3.04 -11.83 -2.65
N THR A 91 4.06 -12.51 -2.17
CA THR A 91 5.37 -11.95 -1.86
C THR A 91 6.38 -12.41 -2.90
N LEU A 92 6.95 -11.45 -3.62
CA LEU A 92 8.06 -11.67 -4.55
C LEU A 92 9.35 -11.25 -3.87
N THR A 93 10.27 -12.20 -3.69
CA THR A 93 11.58 -11.94 -3.07
C THR A 93 12.65 -11.88 -4.15
N PHE A 94 13.52 -10.88 -4.06
CA PHE A 94 14.53 -10.55 -5.07
C PHE A 94 15.95 -10.79 -4.55
N GLN A 95 16.91 -10.90 -5.46
CA GLN A 95 18.32 -11.01 -5.12
C GLN A 95 18.82 -9.78 -4.36
N SER A 96 19.77 -9.98 -3.45
CA SER A 96 20.42 -8.87 -2.72
C SER A 96 21.10 -7.91 -3.69
N GLY A 97 20.92 -6.61 -3.49
CA GLY A 97 21.44 -5.56 -4.39
C GLY A 97 20.47 -5.14 -5.51
N THR A 98 19.31 -5.79 -5.63
CA THR A 98 18.23 -5.31 -6.50
C THR A 98 17.67 -4.00 -5.97
N ASP A 99 17.41 -3.04 -6.86
CA ASP A 99 16.75 -1.79 -6.51
C ASP A 99 15.26 -2.07 -6.20
N PRO A 100 14.78 -1.81 -4.96
CA PRO A 100 13.40 -2.07 -4.58
C PRO A 100 12.39 -1.17 -5.32
N ASP A 101 12.79 0.02 -5.79
CA ASP A 101 11.94 0.88 -6.62
C ASP A 101 11.71 0.25 -8.00
N ILE A 102 12.76 -0.26 -8.62
CA ILE A 102 12.67 -0.92 -9.92
C ILE A 102 11.89 -2.24 -9.80
N ALA A 103 12.16 -3.03 -8.76
CA ALA A 103 11.41 -4.26 -8.48
C ALA A 103 9.90 -3.98 -8.34
N GLN A 104 9.52 -2.96 -7.58
CA GLN A 104 8.12 -2.56 -7.42
C GLN A 104 7.48 -2.16 -8.75
N VAL A 105 8.18 -1.34 -9.56
CA VAL A 105 7.68 -0.92 -10.89
C VAL A 105 7.51 -2.12 -11.83
N GLN A 106 8.45 -3.06 -11.84
CA GLN A 106 8.35 -4.27 -12.65
C GLN A 106 7.14 -5.13 -12.25
N VAL A 107 6.96 -5.34 -10.94
CA VAL A 107 5.79 -6.06 -10.41
C VAL A 107 4.50 -5.36 -10.77
N GLN A 108 4.43 -4.03 -10.61
CA GLN A 108 3.25 -3.25 -10.95
C GLN A 108 2.92 -3.32 -12.45
N ASN A 109 3.92 -3.24 -13.32
CA ASN A 109 3.73 -3.38 -14.78
C ASN A 109 3.18 -4.76 -15.15
N LYS A 110 3.65 -5.82 -14.49
CA LYS A 110 3.13 -7.19 -14.69
C LYS A 110 1.73 -7.34 -14.11
N LEU A 111 1.46 -6.73 -12.96
CA LEU A 111 0.15 -6.79 -12.31
C LEU A 111 -0.92 -6.14 -13.16
N GLN A 112 -0.62 -5.01 -13.82
CA GLN A 112 -1.55 -4.33 -14.72
C GLN A 112 -2.01 -5.20 -15.89
N LEU A 113 -1.21 -6.18 -16.33
CA LEU A 113 -1.62 -7.14 -17.36
C LEU A 113 -2.62 -8.17 -16.82
N ALA A 114 -2.53 -8.49 -15.52
CA ALA A 114 -3.42 -9.43 -14.84
C ALA A 114 -4.72 -8.76 -14.37
N THR A 115 -4.69 -7.48 -13.99
CA THR A 115 -5.84 -6.76 -13.42
C THR A 115 -7.15 -6.94 -14.19
N PRO A 116 -7.20 -6.85 -15.54
CA PRO A 116 -8.44 -7.00 -16.30
C PRO A 116 -9.04 -8.41 -16.25
N LEU A 117 -8.23 -9.42 -15.91
CA LEU A 117 -8.65 -10.82 -15.79
C LEU A 117 -9.23 -11.14 -14.40
N LEU A 118 -9.08 -10.23 -13.43
CA LEU A 118 -9.55 -10.41 -12.07
C LEU A 118 -11.06 -10.09 -11.96
N PRO A 119 -11.77 -10.71 -11.00
CA PRO A 119 -13.15 -10.35 -10.68
C PRO A 119 -13.32 -8.85 -10.40
N GLN A 120 -14.45 -8.27 -10.82
CA GLN A 120 -14.69 -6.82 -10.67
C GLN A 120 -14.72 -6.39 -9.20
N GLU A 121 -15.19 -7.25 -8.32
CA GLU A 121 -15.26 -7.03 -6.87
C GLU A 121 -13.86 -6.81 -6.27
N VAL A 122 -12.87 -7.56 -6.75
CA VAL A 122 -11.46 -7.43 -6.33
C VAL A 122 -10.85 -6.15 -6.89
N GLN A 123 -11.14 -5.84 -8.15
CA GLN A 123 -10.66 -4.59 -8.78
C GLN A 123 -11.21 -3.36 -8.05
N GLN A 124 -12.48 -3.38 -7.66
CA GLN A 124 -13.13 -2.29 -6.92
C GLN A 124 -12.56 -2.12 -5.50
N GLN A 125 -12.18 -3.22 -4.85
CA GLN A 125 -11.53 -3.18 -3.54
C GLN A 125 -10.13 -2.56 -3.60
N GLY A 126 -9.51 -2.54 -4.78
CA GLY A 126 -8.16 -2.04 -5.01
C GLY A 126 -7.11 -3.10 -4.68
N ILE A 127 -6.05 -3.11 -5.48
CA ILE A 127 -4.90 -3.99 -5.30
C ILE A 127 -3.72 -3.12 -4.90
N SER A 128 -3.10 -3.44 -3.76
CA SER A 128 -1.94 -2.72 -3.24
C SER A 128 -0.66 -3.44 -3.65
N VAL A 129 0.36 -2.66 -3.98
CA VAL A 129 1.71 -3.14 -4.30
C VAL A 129 2.70 -2.35 -3.48
N GLU A 130 3.29 -3.01 -2.48
CA GLU A 130 4.10 -2.36 -1.46
C GLU A 130 5.46 -3.05 -1.34
N LYS A 131 6.45 -2.29 -0.89
CA LYS A 131 7.76 -2.84 -0.55
C LYS A 131 7.63 -3.55 0.78
N SER A 132 7.74 -4.87 0.75
CA SER A 132 7.50 -5.71 1.92
C SER A 132 8.73 -5.71 2.83
N SER A 133 8.47 -5.49 4.12
CA SER A 133 9.35 -5.89 5.21
C SER A 133 8.54 -6.81 6.12
N SER A 134 9.10 -7.94 6.53
CA SER A 134 8.37 -8.94 7.33
C SER A 134 8.20 -8.54 8.81
N SER A 135 8.65 -7.35 9.21
CA SER A 135 8.63 -6.89 10.60
C SER A 135 8.05 -5.49 10.74
N PHE A 136 7.22 -5.28 11.77
CA PHE A 136 6.78 -3.96 12.18
C PHE A 136 7.94 -3.16 12.81
N LEU A 137 8.15 -1.93 12.34
CA LEU A 137 9.06 -0.99 12.98
C LEU A 137 8.53 -0.52 14.35
N MET A 138 7.22 -0.26 14.42
CA MET A 138 6.53 0.23 15.60
C MET A 138 5.03 -0.10 15.48
N VAL A 139 4.36 -0.27 16.62
CA VAL A 139 2.90 -0.30 16.72
C VAL A 139 2.46 0.86 17.59
N ALA A 140 1.68 1.79 17.03
CA ALA A 140 1.11 2.92 17.76
C ALA A 140 -0.28 2.54 18.29
N GLY A 141 -0.43 2.52 19.61
CA GLY A 141 -1.72 2.30 20.27
C GLY A 141 -2.46 3.61 20.52
N PHE A 142 -3.74 3.68 20.16
CA PHE A 142 -4.62 4.81 20.42
C PHE A 142 -5.67 4.41 21.46
N VAL A 143 -5.85 5.25 22.48
CA VAL A 143 -6.80 5.02 23.58
C VAL A 143 -7.55 6.30 23.89
N SER A 144 -8.76 6.17 24.44
CA SER A 144 -9.60 7.28 24.85
C SER A 144 -9.94 7.15 26.34
N ASP A 145 -9.88 8.27 27.07
CA ASP A 145 -10.34 8.34 28.47
C ASP A 145 -11.87 8.51 28.57
N ASN A 146 -12.55 8.73 27.44
CA ASN A 146 -14.00 8.88 27.39
C ASN A 146 -14.69 7.50 27.34
N PRO A 147 -15.52 7.14 28.33
CA PRO A 147 -16.18 5.83 28.38
C PRO A 147 -17.21 5.60 27.26
N ASN A 148 -17.64 6.65 26.56
CA ASN A 148 -18.57 6.54 25.43
C ASN A 148 -17.86 6.26 24.10
N THR A 149 -16.53 6.36 24.04
CA THR A 149 -15.77 6.07 22.84
C THR A 149 -15.52 4.57 22.75
N THR A 150 -16.05 3.94 21.70
CA THR A 150 -15.84 2.52 21.42
C THR A 150 -14.54 2.29 20.66
N GLN A 151 -14.10 1.03 20.57
CA GLN A 151 -12.96 0.66 19.73
C GLN A 151 -13.17 1.06 18.26
N ASP A 152 -14.40 0.93 17.76
CA ASP A 152 -14.73 1.26 16.38
C ASP A 152 -14.61 2.77 16.13
N ASP A 153 -15.03 3.61 17.09
CA ASP A 153 -14.85 5.07 17.02
C ASP A 153 -13.37 5.46 16.92
N ILE A 154 -12.51 4.82 17.71
CA ILE A 154 -11.06 5.08 17.69
C ILE A 154 -10.48 4.61 16.35
N SER A 155 -10.88 3.43 15.88
CA SER A 155 -10.39 2.85 14.63
C SER A 155 -10.75 3.72 13.43
N ASP A 156 -11.98 4.23 13.40
CA ASP A 156 -12.44 5.17 12.38
C ASP A 156 -11.69 6.50 12.44
N TYR A 157 -11.48 7.05 13.64
CA TYR A 157 -10.73 8.30 13.80
C TYR A 157 -9.29 8.15 13.27
N VAL A 158 -8.62 7.06 13.62
CA VAL A 158 -7.25 6.75 13.16
C VAL A 158 -7.23 6.56 11.64
N ALA A 159 -8.18 5.81 11.09
CA ALA A 159 -8.28 5.59 9.64
C ALA A 159 -8.47 6.90 8.88
N SER A 160 -9.40 7.75 9.34
CA SER A 160 -9.85 8.94 8.63
C SER A 160 -8.92 10.15 8.79
N ASN A 161 -8.19 10.26 9.91
CA ASN A 161 -7.38 11.46 10.21
C ASN A 161 -5.88 11.20 10.28
N ILE A 162 -5.45 10.00 10.67
CA ILE A 162 -4.05 9.72 11.02
C ILE A 162 -3.37 8.85 9.98
N LYS A 163 -4.00 7.75 9.56
CA LYS A 163 -3.42 6.72 8.68
C LYS A 163 -2.77 7.35 7.45
N ASP A 164 -3.55 8.12 6.69
CA ASP A 164 -3.11 8.77 5.46
C ASP A 164 -1.91 9.71 5.66
N SER A 165 -1.87 10.43 6.78
CA SER A 165 -0.76 11.34 7.07
C SER A 165 0.53 10.58 7.39
N ILE A 166 0.43 9.45 8.11
CA ILE A 166 1.58 8.58 8.42
C ILE A 166 2.04 7.83 7.17
N SER A 167 1.12 7.29 6.37
CA SER A 167 1.43 6.54 5.15
C SER A 167 2.22 7.34 4.12
N ARG A 168 2.19 8.68 4.17
CA ARG A 168 2.94 9.56 3.26
C ARG A 168 4.32 9.98 3.78
N LEU A 169 4.69 9.62 5.01
CA LEU A 169 5.98 10.00 5.57
C LEU A 169 7.12 9.24 4.88
N ASN A 170 8.23 9.94 4.62
CA ASN A 170 9.41 9.30 4.04
C ASN A 170 9.94 8.21 4.97
N GLY A 171 10.18 7.01 4.43
CA GLY A 171 10.63 5.85 5.20
C GLY A 171 9.52 4.93 5.71
N VAL A 172 8.24 5.32 5.55
CA VAL A 172 7.11 4.43 5.82
C VAL A 172 6.82 3.59 4.56
N GLY A 173 6.88 2.27 4.70
CA GLY A 173 6.63 1.32 3.61
C GLY A 173 5.18 0.87 3.53
N ASP A 174 4.62 0.42 4.66
CA ASP A 174 3.24 -0.02 4.83
C ASP A 174 2.70 0.47 6.18
N VAL A 175 1.37 0.66 6.27
CA VAL A 175 0.64 0.98 7.50
C VAL A 175 -0.59 0.08 7.63
N GLN A 176 -0.47 -0.94 8.47
CA GLN A 176 -1.60 -1.78 8.87
C GLN A 176 -2.44 -1.11 9.96
N LEU A 177 -3.75 -0.98 9.70
CA LEU A 177 -4.74 -0.56 10.69
C LEU A 177 -5.26 -1.80 11.45
N PHE A 178 -5.16 -1.80 12.77
CA PHE A 178 -5.77 -2.82 13.63
C PHE A 178 -7.22 -2.44 13.98
N GLY A 179 -8.10 -2.53 12.99
CA GLY A 179 -9.50 -2.12 13.06
C GLY A 179 -10.05 -1.85 11.66
N ALA A 180 -11.17 -1.14 11.58
CA ALA A 180 -11.76 -0.73 10.31
C ALA A 180 -12.26 0.71 10.39
N GLN A 181 -12.28 1.38 9.24
CA GLN A 181 -13.02 2.64 9.07
C GLN A 181 -14.52 2.37 9.12
N TYR A 182 -15.31 3.38 9.48
CA TYR A 182 -16.76 3.27 9.38
C TYR A 182 -17.21 3.03 7.95
N ALA A 183 -18.20 2.16 7.84
CA ALA A 183 -18.91 1.86 6.61
C ALA A 183 -20.42 1.88 6.89
N MET A 184 -21.22 2.36 5.94
CA MET A 184 -22.67 2.27 6.04
C MET A 184 -23.10 0.81 5.90
N ARG A 185 -23.42 0.17 7.03
CA ARG A 185 -23.84 -1.24 7.06
C ARG A 185 -25.35 -1.33 6.98
N ILE A 186 -25.86 -1.92 5.90
CA ILE A 186 -27.28 -2.18 5.71
C ILE A 186 -27.54 -3.66 5.99
N TRP A 187 -28.07 -3.95 7.17
CA TRP A 187 -28.43 -5.30 7.57
C TRP A 187 -29.84 -5.63 7.07
N LEU A 188 -29.92 -6.46 6.02
CA LEU A 188 -31.18 -6.86 5.41
C LEU A 188 -31.93 -7.85 6.30
N ASP A 189 -33.20 -7.55 6.59
CA ASP A 189 -34.11 -8.49 7.27
C ASP A 189 -34.87 -9.33 6.23
N ALA A 190 -34.57 -10.63 6.21
CA ALA A 190 -35.17 -11.58 5.27
C ALA A 190 -36.71 -11.68 5.40
N ASN A 191 -37.26 -11.51 6.61
CA ASN A 191 -38.71 -11.57 6.83
C ASN A 191 -39.41 -10.35 6.24
N LEU A 192 -38.82 -9.16 6.43
CA LEU A 192 -39.36 -7.93 5.85
C LEU A 192 -39.24 -7.94 4.33
N LEU A 193 -38.10 -8.37 3.78
CA LEU A 193 -37.92 -8.52 2.33
C LEU A 193 -39.01 -9.42 1.73
N ASN A 194 -39.24 -10.60 2.32
CA ASN A 194 -40.27 -11.52 1.85
C ASN A 194 -41.69 -10.92 1.97
N LYS A 195 -41.99 -10.23 3.07
CA LYS A 195 -43.29 -9.55 3.28
C LYS A 195 -43.59 -8.53 2.18
N TYR A 196 -42.57 -7.81 1.72
CA TYR A 196 -42.71 -6.80 0.66
C TYR A 196 -42.41 -7.34 -0.75
N GLN A 197 -42.21 -8.66 -0.90
CA GLN A 197 -41.86 -9.31 -2.18
C GLN A 197 -40.60 -8.71 -2.81
N LEU A 198 -39.64 -8.31 -1.96
CA LEU A 198 -38.36 -7.74 -2.36
C LEU A 198 -37.25 -8.80 -2.26
N THR A 199 -36.26 -8.67 -3.14
CA THR A 199 -35.00 -9.41 -3.09
C THR A 199 -33.85 -8.49 -2.64
N PRO A 200 -32.69 -9.03 -2.23
CA PRO A 200 -31.51 -8.20 -1.97
C PRO A 200 -31.11 -7.32 -3.17
N VAL A 201 -31.30 -7.81 -4.39
CA VAL A 201 -31.02 -7.06 -5.63
C VAL A 201 -31.90 -5.81 -5.74
N ASP A 202 -33.15 -5.90 -5.28
CA ASP A 202 -34.09 -4.76 -5.26
C ASP A 202 -33.72 -3.70 -4.23
N VAL A 203 -32.83 -3.99 -3.29
CA VAL A 203 -32.26 -2.99 -2.37
C VAL A 203 -30.96 -2.41 -2.93
N ILE A 204 -30.11 -3.24 -3.53
CA ILE A 204 -28.81 -2.81 -4.09
C ILE A 204 -29.01 -1.84 -5.27
N ASN A 205 -29.91 -2.15 -6.20
CA ASN A 205 -30.11 -1.35 -7.41
C ASN A 205 -30.55 0.10 -7.11
N PRO A 206 -31.57 0.35 -6.27
CA PRO A 206 -31.92 1.73 -5.90
C PRO A 206 -30.81 2.46 -5.15
N LEU A 207 -30.05 1.77 -4.30
CA LEU A 207 -28.92 2.40 -3.59
C LEU A 207 -27.86 2.91 -4.58
N GLN A 208 -27.54 2.13 -5.61
CA GLN A 208 -26.60 2.56 -6.65
C GLN A 208 -27.07 3.79 -7.42
N VAL A 209 -28.38 3.93 -7.65
CA VAL A 209 -28.96 5.05 -8.40
C VAL A 209 -29.19 6.29 -7.53
N GLN A 210 -29.57 6.10 -6.26
CA GLN A 210 -29.96 7.20 -5.37
C GLN A 210 -28.79 7.75 -4.56
N ASN A 211 -27.80 6.91 -4.23
CA ASN A 211 -26.56 7.33 -3.60
C ASN A 211 -25.50 7.60 -4.67
N ASP A 212 -25.84 8.47 -5.63
CA ASP A 212 -24.96 8.85 -6.73
C ASP A 212 -24.69 10.36 -6.72
N GLN A 213 -23.45 10.73 -7.03
CA GLN A 213 -23.00 12.11 -7.10
C GLN A 213 -23.11 12.60 -8.54
N ASN A 214 -24.29 13.05 -8.93
CA ASN A 214 -24.56 13.52 -10.28
C ASN A 214 -23.83 14.83 -10.61
N ALA A 215 -23.06 14.83 -11.70
CA ALA A 215 -22.46 16.03 -12.26
C ALA A 215 -23.51 16.86 -13.03
N ALA A 216 -24.21 17.76 -12.33
CA ALA A 216 -25.30 18.59 -12.88
C ALA A 216 -24.84 19.69 -13.88
N GLY A 217 -23.54 19.78 -14.17
CA GLY A 217 -22.97 20.82 -15.02
C GLY A 217 -22.94 22.20 -14.35
N HIS A 218 -22.59 23.23 -15.12
CA HIS A 218 -22.58 24.63 -14.68
C HIS A 218 -23.33 25.50 -15.68
N LEU A 219 -24.07 26.49 -15.18
CA LEU A 219 -24.77 27.46 -16.03
C LEU A 219 -23.75 28.40 -16.67
N GLY A 220 -23.80 28.59 -17.99
CA GLY A 220 -22.93 29.51 -18.72
C GLY A 220 -21.62 28.90 -19.25
N GLY A 221 -21.47 27.58 -19.24
CA GLY A 221 -20.34 26.91 -19.89
C GLY A 221 -20.30 27.21 -21.40
N THR A 222 -19.12 27.52 -21.93
CA THR A 222 -18.92 27.74 -23.37
C THR A 222 -19.45 26.53 -24.14
N ARG A 223 -20.37 26.76 -25.09
CA ARG A 223 -20.92 25.70 -25.96
C ARG A 223 -19.78 24.82 -26.48
N ALA A 224 -19.91 23.50 -26.30
CA ALA A 224 -19.06 22.56 -27.01
C ALA A 224 -19.17 22.87 -28.51
N LEU A 225 -18.04 23.19 -29.13
CA LEU A 225 -17.97 23.43 -30.57
C LEU A 225 -18.57 22.19 -31.28
N PRO A 226 -19.40 22.35 -32.33
CA PRO A 226 -19.92 21.22 -33.07
C PRO A 226 -18.76 20.33 -33.52
N GLY A 227 -18.72 19.10 -33.01
CA GLY A 227 -17.76 18.10 -33.47
C GLY A 227 -17.96 17.83 -34.97
N PRO A 228 -16.90 17.44 -35.70
CA PRO A 228 -17.03 17.12 -37.12
C PRO A 228 -18.05 15.99 -37.33
N PRO A 229 -18.78 15.99 -38.46
CA PRO A 229 -19.80 14.97 -38.73
C PRO A 229 -19.17 13.58 -38.70
N GLN A 230 -19.74 12.70 -37.88
CA GLN A 230 -19.45 11.27 -37.92
C GLN A 230 -19.97 10.75 -39.26
N ASN A 231 -19.06 10.29 -40.12
CA ASN A 231 -19.41 9.61 -41.36
C ASN A 231 -19.98 8.23 -41.01
N ALA A 232 -21.13 7.93 -41.61
CA ALA A 232 -21.81 6.62 -41.57
C ALA A 232 -21.02 5.54 -42.32
#